data_AF-A0A177DPI0-F1
#
_entry.id   AF-A0A177DPI0-F1
#
_cell.length_a   1.000
_cell.length_b   1.000
_cell.length_c   1.000
_cell.angle_alpha   90.00
_cell.angle_beta   90.00
_cell.angle_gamma   90.00
#
_symmetry.space_group_name_H-M   'P 1'
#
loop_
_entity.id
_entity.type
_entity.pdbx_description
1 polymer ?
#
loop_
_entity_poly.entity_id
_entity_poly.type
_entity_poly.pdbx_seq_one_letter_code
_entity_poly.pdbx_strand_id
1 'polypeptide(L)'
;MEQLALKEVGKDEYEMINLPQKMGNPLDIAYGGYAIAVACKAASLTVPEGYHLYSMQGNYLGPAYTDRPLRASVRVVRQTRTFATRQVEVSQTTDAGKEGKEGEKRVCLLATTDFMVAETSSLLSYSQAPLSSYPNWKDCPTPSVAYSGLVAEGKMPQKMLDAHAVGFNLLNHLYDQRLCPNAIFAQNLYGIAKELPHTQDDLPPSSRTTADWIRSKEVLPKPIDHITALTFLIDTAIAFLPLSFNHRWFDDVSAVSSLDFSLRIFANEVDVNGWLLRELRAPVADQGRSFGEAWIWNEEGKAVACMSQQSILRPTKKKAKGKL
;
A
#
# COMPACT_ATOMS: atom_id res chain seq x y z
N MET A 1 11.16 2.23 -11.44
CA MET A 1 9.76 2.47 -11.86
C MET A 1 9.61 3.94 -12.21
N GLU A 2 9.36 4.25 -13.48
CA GLU A 2 9.28 5.62 -13.98
C GLU A 2 8.22 6.45 -13.26
N GLN A 3 7.07 5.84 -12.96
CA GLN A 3 5.97 6.47 -12.22
C GLN A 3 6.37 6.98 -10.82
N LEU A 4 7.47 6.49 -10.23
CA LEU A 4 8.00 6.88 -8.91
C LEU A 4 9.36 7.60 -9.04
N ALA A 5 9.63 8.22 -10.18
CA ALA A 5 10.84 8.99 -10.39
C ALA A 5 10.82 10.32 -9.62
N LEU A 6 11.95 10.66 -9.03
CA LEU A 6 12.19 11.92 -8.33
C LEU A 6 13.30 12.68 -9.04
N LYS A 7 13.19 14.01 -9.07
CA LYS A 7 14.28 14.93 -9.40
C LYS A 7 14.71 15.68 -8.14
N GLU A 8 16.00 15.92 -7.98
CA GLU A 8 16.52 16.80 -6.92
C GLU A 8 16.22 18.26 -7.30
N VAL A 9 15.65 19.03 -6.37
CA VAL A 9 15.29 20.44 -6.56
C VAL A 9 16.03 21.38 -5.61
N GLY A 10 16.75 20.81 -4.65
CA GLY A 10 17.54 21.50 -3.65
C GLY A 10 18.29 20.46 -2.83
N LYS A 11 19.21 20.93 -1.97
CA LYS A 11 19.95 20.02 -1.08
C LYS A 11 18.96 19.27 -0.18
N ASP A 12 18.98 17.94 -0.28
CA ASP A 12 18.09 17.04 0.47
C ASP A 12 16.59 17.30 0.18
N GLU A 13 16.27 17.90 -0.98
CA GLU A 13 14.91 18.20 -1.44
C GLU A 13 14.64 17.58 -2.81
N TYR A 14 13.51 16.87 -2.91
CA TYR A 14 13.14 16.11 -4.10
C TYR A 14 11.70 16.40 -4.52
N GLU A 15 11.43 16.41 -5.81
CA GLU A 15 10.10 16.54 -6.39
C GLU A 15 9.80 15.35 -7.30
N MET A 16 8.58 14.83 -7.19
CA MET A 16 8.10 13.77 -8.08
C MET A 16 7.97 14.30 -9.51
N ILE A 17 8.53 13.56 -10.48
CA ILE A 17 8.51 13.97 -11.90
C ILE A 17 7.11 13.75 -12.51
N ASN A 18 6.53 12.58 -12.24
CA ASN A 18 5.22 12.20 -12.71
C ASN A 18 4.17 12.50 -11.63
N LEU A 19 2.97 12.94 -12.02
CA LEU A 19 1.93 13.22 -11.04
C LEU A 19 1.43 11.92 -10.36
N PRO A 20 1.06 11.99 -9.07
CA PRO A 20 0.51 10.82 -8.38
C PRO A 20 -0.91 10.54 -8.91
N GLN A 21 -1.25 9.25 -8.98
CA GLN A 21 -2.56 8.80 -9.45
C GLN A 21 -3.42 8.32 -8.28
N LYS A 22 -4.75 8.29 -8.47
CA LYS A 22 -5.70 7.71 -7.51
C LYS A 22 -5.83 6.20 -7.69
N MET A 23 -6.23 5.51 -6.63
CA MET A 23 -6.57 4.08 -6.67
C MET A 23 -7.69 3.80 -5.69
N GLY A 24 -8.76 3.16 -6.15
CA GLY A 24 -9.92 2.78 -5.33
C GLY A 24 -10.72 3.94 -4.72
N ASN A 25 -10.38 5.20 -5.03
CA ASN A 25 -11.02 6.38 -4.44
C ASN A 25 -11.84 7.15 -5.50
N PRO A 26 -13.12 7.47 -5.26
CA PRO A 26 -13.91 8.29 -6.18
C PRO A 26 -13.45 9.76 -6.23
N LEU A 27 -12.86 10.26 -5.14
CA LEU A 27 -12.32 11.63 -5.07
C LEU A 27 -10.96 11.73 -5.77
N ASP A 28 -10.55 12.94 -6.14
CA ASP A 28 -9.24 13.21 -6.76
C ASP A 28 -8.10 13.26 -5.73
N ILE A 29 -8.07 12.20 -4.91
CA ILE A 29 -7.08 11.96 -3.86
C ILE A 29 -6.14 10.87 -4.37
N ALA A 30 -4.85 11.17 -4.32
CA ALA A 30 -3.80 10.23 -4.68
C ALA A 30 -3.79 9.02 -3.76
N TYR A 31 -3.40 7.87 -4.31
CA TYR A 31 -3.13 6.69 -3.52
C TYR A 31 -1.99 6.95 -2.50
N GLY A 32 -2.22 6.56 -1.24
CA GLY A 32 -1.31 6.79 -0.12
C GLY A 32 0.11 6.24 -0.35
N GLY A 33 0.22 5.14 -1.09
CA GLY A 33 1.50 4.52 -1.46
C GLY A 33 2.47 5.47 -2.17
N TYR A 34 1.98 6.49 -2.88
CA TYR A 34 2.85 7.53 -3.45
C TYR A 34 3.59 8.32 -2.38
N ALA A 35 2.90 8.76 -1.31
CA ALA A 35 3.53 9.57 -0.28
C ALA A 35 4.64 8.80 0.45
N ILE A 36 4.38 7.54 0.82
CA ILE A 36 5.37 6.72 1.52
C ILE A 36 6.50 6.26 0.58
N ALA A 37 6.24 6.02 -0.70
CA ALA A 37 7.28 5.68 -1.69
C ALA A 37 8.19 6.89 -1.97
N VAL A 38 7.61 8.09 -2.09
CA VAL A 38 8.37 9.34 -2.23
C VAL A 38 9.25 9.57 -0.99
N ALA A 39 8.71 9.37 0.22
CA ALA A 39 9.51 9.50 1.43
C ALA A 39 10.63 8.45 1.53
N CYS A 40 10.34 7.18 1.19
CA CYS A 40 11.31 6.09 1.15
C CYS A 40 12.46 6.40 0.18
N LYS A 41 12.13 6.76 -1.07
CA LYS A 41 13.11 7.05 -2.11
C LYS A 41 13.94 8.28 -1.77
N ALA A 42 13.30 9.37 -1.33
CA ALA A 42 14.01 10.58 -0.93
C ALA A 42 14.99 10.32 0.22
N ALA A 43 14.57 9.63 1.29
CA ALA A 43 15.48 9.25 2.36
C ALA A 43 16.65 8.38 1.87
N SER A 44 16.35 7.39 1.02
CA SER A 44 17.36 6.46 0.48
C SER A 44 18.38 7.16 -0.42
N LEU A 45 18.01 8.24 -1.11
CA LEU A 45 18.95 9.05 -1.90
C LEU A 45 19.93 9.87 -1.03
N THR A 46 19.64 10.05 0.26
CA THR A 46 20.48 10.85 1.19
C THR A 46 21.37 10.00 2.11
N VAL A 47 21.35 8.68 1.98
CA VAL A 47 22.26 7.78 2.72
C VAL A 47 23.46 7.39 1.84
N PRO A 48 24.64 7.15 2.43
CA PRO A 48 25.77 6.60 1.69
C PRO A 48 25.42 5.23 1.07
N GLU A 49 26.17 4.85 0.03
CA GLU A 49 26.08 3.51 -0.56
C GLU A 49 26.32 2.41 0.49
N GLY A 50 25.63 1.28 0.34
CA GLY A 50 25.68 0.15 1.28
C GLY A 50 24.77 0.28 2.50
N TYR A 51 24.02 1.38 2.65
CA TYR A 51 22.94 1.49 3.64
C TYR A 51 21.62 1.00 3.05
N HIS A 52 20.96 0.11 3.77
CA HIS A 52 19.69 -0.50 3.38
C HIS A 52 18.61 -0.12 4.39
N LEU A 53 17.40 0.19 3.90
CA LEU A 53 16.26 0.51 4.74
C LEU A 53 15.83 -0.74 5.53
N TYR A 54 15.70 -0.64 6.85
CA TYR A 54 15.14 -1.73 7.68
C TYR A 54 13.83 -1.34 8.36
N SER A 55 13.57 -0.03 8.51
CA SER A 55 12.38 0.47 9.19
C SER A 55 11.95 1.81 8.63
N MET A 56 10.64 2.00 8.49
CA MET A 56 10.04 3.30 8.19
C MET A 56 8.69 3.41 8.89
N GLN A 57 8.43 4.52 9.58
CA GLN A 57 7.18 4.76 10.29
C GLN A 57 6.75 6.20 10.09
N GLY A 58 5.44 6.46 10.03
CA GLY A 58 4.95 7.81 9.80
C GLY A 58 3.45 7.97 9.92
N ASN A 59 3.01 9.22 9.81
CA ASN A 59 1.61 9.62 9.88
C ASN A 59 1.19 10.34 8.60
N TYR A 60 0.01 9.99 8.09
CA TYR A 60 -0.68 10.75 7.06
C TYR A 60 -1.37 11.95 7.74
N LEU A 61 -1.01 13.16 7.33
CA LEU A 61 -1.52 14.40 7.91
C LEU A 61 -2.66 15.01 7.09
N GLY A 62 -2.78 14.63 5.82
CA GLY A 62 -3.83 15.10 4.93
C GLY A 62 -3.78 14.42 3.56
N PRO A 63 -4.84 14.55 2.75
CA PRO A 63 -4.93 13.92 1.45
C PRO A 63 -3.95 14.55 0.47
N ALA A 64 -3.13 13.74 -0.19
CA ALA A 64 -2.42 14.19 -1.40
C ALA A 64 -3.39 14.26 -2.59
N TYR A 65 -3.25 15.26 -3.45
CA TYR A 65 -4.06 15.41 -4.67
C TYR A 65 -3.31 14.95 -5.91
N THR A 66 -4.05 14.53 -6.93
CA THR A 66 -3.50 13.96 -8.18
C THR A 66 -3.08 14.99 -9.22
N ASP A 67 -3.40 16.27 -9.01
CA ASP A 67 -3.19 17.36 -9.97
C ASP A 67 -1.86 18.13 -9.77
N ARG A 68 -1.06 17.75 -8.76
CA ARG A 68 0.18 18.44 -8.39
C ARG A 68 1.23 17.46 -7.85
N PRO A 69 2.53 17.75 -8.01
CA PRO A 69 3.58 16.83 -7.61
C PRO A 69 3.69 16.75 -6.08
N LEU A 70 4.18 15.61 -5.59
CA LEU A 70 4.64 15.47 -4.21
C LEU A 70 6.10 15.96 -4.11
N ARG A 71 6.39 16.70 -3.04
CA ARG A 71 7.75 17.15 -2.69
C ARG A 71 8.19 16.54 -1.37
N ALA A 72 9.40 16.02 -1.33
CA ALA A 72 10.03 15.51 -0.11
C ALA A 72 11.15 16.46 0.35
N SER A 73 11.19 16.75 1.65
CA SER A 73 12.33 17.39 2.31
C SER A 73 12.88 16.42 3.35
N VAL A 74 14.18 16.16 3.30
CA VAL A 74 14.85 15.17 4.14
C VAL A 74 15.76 15.87 5.14
N ARG A 75 15.59 15.52 6.42
CA ARG A 75 16.48 15.95 7.50
C ARG A 75 17.31 14.76 7.97
N VAL A 76 18.63 14.94 8.01
CA VAL A 76 19.55 14.00 8.66
C VAL A 76 19.36 14.09 10.18
N VAL A 77 18.88 13.00 10.79
CA VAL A 77 18.75 12.89 12.25
C VAL A 77 20.01 12.29 12.84
N ARG A 78 20.54 11.24 12.20
CA ARG A 78 21.71 10.50 12.66
C ARG A 78 22.47 9.90 11.48
N GLN A 79 23.80 9.91 11.57
CA GLN A 79 24.69 9.19 10.69
C GLN A 79 25.84 8.61 11.50
N THR A 80 26.00 7.28 11.49
CA THR A 80 27.16 6.59 12.05
C THR A 80 27.88 5.79 10.96
N ARG A 81 28.76 4.86 11.33
CA ARG A 81 29.39 3.90 10.42
C ARG A 81 28.44 2.77 9.99
N THR A 82 27.44 2.44 10.82
CA THR A 82 26.58 1.26 10.62
C THR A 82 25.08 1.58 10.62
N PHE A 83 24.67 2.75 11.12
CA PHE A 83 23.26 3.15 11.20
C PHE A 83 23.06 4.58 10.72
N ALA A 84 21.94 4.80 10.05
CA ALA A 84 21.51 6.13 9.64
C ALA A 84 20.01 6.30 9.91
N THR A 85 19.61 7.50 10.32
CA THR A 85 18.20 7.87 10.51
C THR A 85 17.93 9.15 9.75
N ARG A 86 16.82 9.19 9.02
CA ARG A 86 16.30 10.38 8.34
C ARG A 86 14.88 10.66 8.81
N GLN A 87 14.53 11.93 8.85
CA GLN A 87 13.15 12.39 8.98
C GLN A 87 12.75 12.99 7.64
N VAL A 88 11.56 12.64 7.14
CA VAL A 88 11.08 13.09 5.83
C VAL A 88 9.72 13.73 5.96
N GLU A 89 9.59 14.94 5.43
CA GLU A 89 8.31 15.59 5.20
C GLU A 89 7.93 15.46 3.72
N VAL A 90 6.76 14.89 3.45
CA VAL A 90 6.17 14.92 2.10
C VAL A 90 5.06 15.96 2.08
N SER A 91 5.08 16.82 1.08
CA SER A 91 4.22 18.00 0.98
C SER A 91 3.75 18.26 -0.43
N GLN A 92 2.71 19.09 -0.54
CA GLN A 92 2.24 19.69 -1.80
C GLN A 92 2.02 21.19 -1.59
N THR A 93 2.01 21.95 -2.68
CA THR A 93 1.62 23.36 -2.66
C THR A 93 0.09 23.49 -2.67
N THR A 94 -0.43 24.41 -1.86
CA THR A 94 -1.87 24.71 -1.77
C THR A 94 -2.35 25.58 -2.94
N ASP A 95 -3.61 25.39 -3.35
CA ASP A 95 -4.31 26.35 -4.23
C ASP A 95 -5.11 27.35 -3.39
N ALA A 96 -5.40 28.51 -3.97
CA ALA A 96 -6.39 29.43 -3.43
C ALA A 96 -7.74 28.72 -3.19
N GLY A 97 -8.27 28.83 -1.96
CA GLY A 97 -9.67 28.50 -1.66
C GLY A 97 -9.97 27.04 -1.30
N LYS A 98 -9.00 26.12 -1.34
CA LYS A 98 -9.18 24.75 -0.81
C LYS A 98 -8.66 24.64 0.62
N GLU A 99 -7.43 25.07 0.89
CA GLU A 99 -6.77 25.01 2.20
C GLU A 99 -5.60 26.02 2.24
N GLY A 100 -5.52 26.88 3.27
CA GLY A 100 -4.40 27.83 3.44
C GLY A 100 -4.37 28.98 2.42
N LYS A 101 -3.26 29.75 2.39
CA LYS A 101 -3.03 30.73 1.31
C LYS A 101 -2.45 30.01 0.10
N GLU A 102 -2.72 30.52 -1.09
CA GLU A 102 -2.18 29.97 -2.34
C GLU A 102 -0.65 29.95 -2.33
N GLY A 103 -0.07 28.84 -2.77
CA GLY A 103 1.38 28.66 -2.85
C GLY A 103 2.07 28.27 -1.54
N GLU A 104 1.33 28.08 -0.45
CA GLU A 104 1.89 27.59 0.82
C GLU A 104 2.23 26.08 0.76
N LYS A 105 3.26 25.69 1.50
CA LYS A 105 3.62 24.27 1.70
C LYS A 105 2.63 23.64 2.68
N ARG A 106 1.92 22.60 2.25
CA ARG A 106 1.11 21.74 3.13
C ARG A 106 1.71 20.35 3.22
N VAL A 107 2.06 19.93 4.44
CA VAL A 107 2.60 18.59 4.69
C VAL A 107 1.46 17.57 4.64
N CYS A 108 1.64 16.54 3.81
CA CYS A 108 0.71 15.42 3.65
C CYS A 108 1.16 14.20 4.45
N LEU A 109 2.47 14.02 4.66
CA LEU A 109 3.06 12.90 5.39
C LEU A 109 4.30 13.37 6.18
N LEU A 110 4.44 12.86 7.40
CA LEU A 110 5.70 12.91 8.15
C LEU A 110 6.17 11.49 8.44
N ALA A 111 7.43 11.17 8.14
CA ALA A 111 7.99 9.85 8.37
C ALA A 111 9.39 9.90 8.99
N THR A 112 9.75 8.87 9.74
CA THR A 112 11.13 8.56 10.15
C THR A 112 11.55 7.26 9.48
N THR A 113 12.72 7.26 8.86
CA THR A 113 13.30 6.12 8.15
C THR A 113 14.65 5.76 8.77
N ASP A 114 14.87 4.47 8.97
CA ASP A 114 16.10 3.94 9.54
C ASP A 114 16.76 2.96 8.59
N PHE A 115 18.08 3.09 8.51
CA PHE A 115 18.93 2.34 7.61
C PHE A 115 20.09 1.72 8.39
N MET A 116 20.57 0.59 7.88
CA MET A 116 21.76 -0.08 8.38
C MET A 116 22.65 -0.55 7.25
N VAL A 117 23.95 -0.68 7.52
CA VAL A 117 24.85 -1.42 6.63
C VAL A 117 24.56 -2.90 6.74
N ALA A 118 24.64 -3.63 5.63
CA ALA A 118 24.45 -5.07 5.62
C ALA A 118 25.44 -5.78 6.55
N GLU A 119 24.92 -6.64 7.44
CA GLU A 119 25.75 -7.56 8.22
C GLU A 119 26.31 -8.67 7.32
N THR A 120 27.54 -9.09 7.57
CA THR A 120 28.22 -10.12 6.77
C THR A 120 27.79 -11.54 7.11
N SER A 121 27.10 -11.73 8.24
CA SER A 121 26.59 -13.02 8.68
C SER A 121 25.35 -12.86 9.57
N SER A 122 24.54 -13.90 9.67
CA SER A 122 23.38 -13.94 10.57
C SER A 122 23.62 -14.97 11.66
N LEU A 123 23.45 -14.58 12.92
CA LEU A 123 23.51 -15.51 14.05
C LEU A 123 22.32 -16.49 14.04
N LEU A 124 21.14 -16.00 13.66
CA LEU A 124 19.89 -16.76 13.55
C LEU A 124 19.20 -16.40 12.24
N SER A 125 18.52 -17.38 11.65
CA SER A 125 17.73 -17.19 10.43
C SER A 125 16.45 -18.01 10.49
N TYR A 126 15.32 -17.34 10.69
CA TYR A 126 13.98 -17.91 10.64
C TYR A 126 12.96 -16.80 10.31
N SER A 127 11.81 -17.17 9.77
CA SER A 127 10.67 -16.27 9.61
C SER A 127 9.37 -17.05 9.76
N GLN A 128 8.28 -16.36 10.08
CA GLN A 128 6.97 -16.99 10.10
C GLN A 128 6.51 -17.36 8.68
N ALA A 129 5.65 -18.38 8.57
CA ALA A 129 4.92 -18.69 7.35
C ALA A 129 3.64 -17.82 7.25
N PRO A 130 3.01 -17.72 6.06
CA PRO A 130 1.68 -17.14 5.92
C PRO A 130 0.65 -17.83 6.82
N LEU A 131 -0.40 -17.11 7.22
CA LEU A 131 -1.45 -17.63 8.11
C LEU A 131 -2.33 -18.68 7.43
N SER A 132 -2.48 -18.59 6.10
CA SER A 132 -3.18 -19.59 5.29
C SER A 132 -2.26 -20.22 4.24
N SER A 133 -2.64 -21.40 3.76
CA SER A 133 -1.98 -22.02 2.62
C SER A 133 -2.50 -21.40 1.32
N TYR A 134 -1.60 -20.92 0.47
CA TYR A 134 -1.92 -20.38 -0.85
C TYR A 134 -1.22 -21.18 -1.95
N PRO A 135 -1.84 -21.35 -3.12
CA PRO A 135 -1.18 -21.99 -4.25
C PRO A 135 -0.01 -21.16 -4.76
N ASN A 136 0.91 -21.79 -5.50
CA ASN A 136 1.99 -21.08 -6.18
C ASN A 136 1.41 -20.16 -7.28
N TRP A 137 2.13 -19.08 -7.63
CA TRP A 137 1.71 -18.11 -8.64
C TRP A 137 1.39 -18.75 -10.01
N LYS A 138 2.01 -19.88 -10.34
CA LYS A 138 1.78 -20.63 -11.60
C LYS A 138 0.35 -21.16 -11.71
N ASP A 139 -0.25 -21.50 -10.56
CA ASP A 139 -1.61 -22.04 -10.46
C ASP A 139 -2.64 -20.95 -10.15
N CYS A 140 -2.19 -19.69 -10.05
CA CYS A 140 -3.04 -18.54 -9.76
C CYS A 140 -3.41 -17.81 -11.08
N PRO A 141 -4.71 -17.54 -11.35
CA PRO A 141 -5.11 -16.77 -12.51
C PRO A 141 -4.69 -15.29 -12.40
N THR A 142 -4.59 -14.61 -13.55
CA THR A 142 -4.53 -13.15 -13.56
C THR A 142 -5.86 -12.55 -13.09
N PRO A 143 -5.88 -11.30 -12.60
CA PRO A 143 -7.13 -10.59 -12.31
C PRO A 143 -8.12 -10.60 -13.47
N SER A 144 -7.65 -10.39 -14.70
CA SER A 144 -8.52 -10.40 -15.88
C SER A 144 -9.23 -11.74 -16.08
N VAL A 145 -8.50 -12.86 -15.95
CA VAL A 145 -9.06 -14.20 -16.10
C VAL A 145 -10.01 -14.52 -14.95
N ALA A 146 -9.60 -14.27 -13.70
CA ALA A 146 -10.41 -14.57 -12.52
C ALA A 146 -11.76 -13.83 -12.56
N TYR A 147 -11.73 -12.53 -12.81
CA TYR A 147 -12.94 -11.71 -12.74
C TYR A 147 -13.83 -11.83 -13.97
N SER A 148 -13.27 -12.05 -15.16
CA SER A 148 -14.08 -12.38 -16.35
C SER A 148 -14.80 -13.71 -16.16
N GLY A 149 -14.19 -14.67 -15.45
CA GLY A 149 -14.84 -15.92 -15.05
C GLY A 149 -16.09 -15.69 -14.20
N LEU A 150 -16.01 -14.80 -13.19
CA LEU A 150 -17.17 -14.45 -12.36
C LEU A 150 -18.33 -13.84 -13.18
N VAL A 151 -18.03 -13.04 -14.20
CA VAL A 151 -19.05 -12.49 -15.11
C VAL A 151 -19.64 -13.60 -15.99
N ALA A 152 -18.79 -14.44 -16.60
CA ALA A 152 -19.23 -15.53 -17.48
C ALA A 152 -20.12 -16.56 -16.76
N GLU A 153 -19.86 -16.80 -15.47
CA GLU A 153 -20.68 -17.66 -14.60
C GLU A 153 -21.99 -16.98 -14.14
N GLY A 154 -22.23 -15.73 -14.51
CA GLY A 154 -23.43 -14.97 -14.12
C GLY A 154 -23.45 -14.54 -12.66
N LYS A 155 -22.32 -14.61 -11.95
CA LYS A 155 -22.23 -14.24 -10.52
C LYS A 155 -22.28 -12.74 -10.30
N MET A 156 -21.81 -11.94 -11.26
CA MET A 156 -21.84 -10.48 -11.17
C MET A 156 -22.01 -9.83 -12.55
N PRO A 157 -22.56 -8.60 -12.63
CA PRO A 157 -22.69 -7.89 -13.89
C PRO A 157 -21.34 -7.34 -14.39
N GLN A 158 -21.17 -7.26 -15.71
CA GLN A 158 -19.97 -6.71 -16.38
C GLN A 158 -19.60 -5.30 -15.85
N LYS A 159 -20.59 -4.46 -15.53
CA LYS A 159 -20.37 -3.12 -15.00
C LYS A 159 -19.49 -3.10 -13.73
N MET A 160 -19.54 -4.13 -12.89
CA MET A 160 -18.68 -4.22 -11.71
C MET A 160 -17.21 -4.46 -12.10
N LEU A 161 -16.97 -5.32 -13.09
CA LEU A 161 -15.64 -5.56 -13.64
C LEU A 161 -15.08 -4.29 -14.28
N ASP A 162 -15.90 -3.55 -15.02
CA ASP A 162 -15.48 -2.27 -15.62
C ASP A 162 -15.11 -1.25 -14.54
N ALA A 163 -15.91 -1.17 -13.46
CA ALA A 163 -15.62 -0.31 -12.32
C ALA A 163 -14.31 -0.69 -11.61
N HIS A 164 -14.05 -1.99 -11.45
CA HIS A 164 -12.78 -2.49 -10.93
C HIS A 164 -11.61 -2.09 -11.83
N ALA A 165 -11.74 -2.29 -13.15
CA ALA A 165 -10.69 -1.95 -14.11
C ALA A 165 -10.32 -0.47 -14.03
N VAL A 166 -11.29 0.43 -13.89
CA VAL A 166 -11.06 1.87 -13.69
C VAL A 166 -10.41 2.15 -12.33
N GLY A 167 -10.96 1.59 -11.25
CA GLY A 167 -10.53 1.91 -9.88
C GLY A 167 -9.14 1.39 -9.52
N PHE A 168 -8.71 0.28 -10.13
CA PHE A 168 -7.45 -0.41 -9.81
C PHE A 168 -6.49 -0.47 -11.01
N ASN A 169 -6.71 0.36 -12.04
CA ASN A 169 -5.85 0.40 -13.23
C ASN A 169 -4.38 0.64 -12.88
N LEU A 170 -4.11 1.51 -11.89
CA LEU A 170 -2.76 1.86 -11.46
C LEU A 170 -1.95 0.61 -11.05
N LEU A 171 -2.50 -0.23 -10.17
CA LEU A 171 -1.84 -1.46 -9.74
C LEU A 171 -1.64 -2.40 -10.93
N ASN A 172 -2.68 -2.58 -11.75
CA ASN A 172 -2.61 -3.43 -12.94
C ASN A 172 -1.58 -2.94 -13.97
N HIS A 173 -1.28 -1.64 -14.03
CA HIS A 173 -0.29 -1.10 -14.96
C HIS A 173 1.13 -1.34 -14.47
N LEU A 174 1.37 -1.20 -13.16
CA LEU A 174 2.71 -1.25 -12.57
C LEU A 174 3.16 -2.67 -12.18
N TYR A 175 2.21 -3.56 -11.86
CA TYR A 175 2.51 -4.89 -11.32
C TYR A 175 1.80 -6.01 -12.08
N ASP A 176 2.47 -7.16 -12.17
CA ASP A 176 1.91 -8.43 -12.62
C ASP A 176 1.38 -9.12 -11.37
N GLN A 177 0.06 -9.34 -11.33
CA GLN A 177 -0.65 -9.90 -10.18
C GLN A 177 -1.22 -11.26 -10.56
N ARG A 178 -1.14 -12.22 -9.63
CA ARG A 178 -1.87 -13.49 -9.67
C ARG A 178 -2.68 -13.65 -8.41
N LEU A 179 -3.99 -13.87 -8.59
CA LEU A 179 -4.93 -13.95 -7.49
C LEU A 179 -4.99 -15.38 -6.97
N CYS A 180 -4.73 -15.56 -5.68
CA CYS A 180 -4.91 -16.86 -5.04
C CYS A 180 -6.42 -17.18 -5.02
N PRO A 181 -6.90 -18.29 -5.62
CA PRO A 181 -8.34 -18.56 -5.74
C PRO A 181 -9.09 -18.64 -4.39
N ASN A 182 -8.39 -19.05 -3.32
CA ASN A 182 -8.93 -19.11 -1.97
C ASN A 182 -8.81 -17.80 -1.18
N ALA A 183 -8.22 -16.75 -1.75
CA ALA A 183 -8.18 -15.42 -1.15
C ALA A 183 -9.49 -14.67 -1.38
N ILE A 184 -9.89 -13.84 -0.42
CA ILE A 184 -11.16 -13.09 -0.48
C ILE A 184 -11.21 -12.19 -1.72
N PHE A 185 -10.14 -11.45 -2.03
CA PHE A 185 -10.15 -10.52 -3.18
C PHE A 185 -10.37 -11.21 -4.52
N ALA A 186 -9.92 -12.45 -4.68
CA ALA A 186 -10.15 -13.25 -5.87
C ALA A 186 -11.63 -13.63 -6.05
N GLN A 187 -12.36 -13.74 -4.94
CA GLN A 187 -13.74 -14.22 -4.90
C GLN A 187 -14.76 -13.08 -4.98
N ASN A 188 -14.39 -11.88 -4.51
CA ASN A 188 -15.31 -10.74 -4.41
C ASN A 188 -14.82 -9.44 -5.07
N LEU A 189 -13.87 -9.52 -6.00
CA LEU A 189 -13.41 -8.39 -6.81
C LEU A 189 -12.89 -7.24 -5.93
N TYR A 190 -11.92 -7.53 -5.06
CA TYR A 190 -11.42 -6.59 -4.04
C TYR A 190 -12.49 -6.04 -3.07
N GLY A 191 -13.68 -6.63 -3.02
CA GLY A 191 -14.83 -6.15 -2.24
C GLY A 191 -15.84 -5.33 -3.04
N ILE A 192 -15.59 -5.02 -4.32
CA ILE A 192 -16.58 -4.33 -5.17
C ILE A 192 -17.85 -5.18 -5.31
N ALA A 193 -17.69 -6.49 -5.49
CA ALA A 193 -18.79 -7.42 -5.60
C ALA A 193 -19.23 -7.87 -4.20
N LYS A 194 -19.69 -6.92 -3.37
CA LYS A 194 -19.94 -7.13 -1.93
C LYS A 194 -20.98 -8.21 -1.60
N GLU A 195 -21.88 -8.51 -2.54
CA GLU A 195 -22.90 -9.57 -2.38
C GLU A 195 -22.37 -10.99 -2.67
N LEU A 196 -21.17 -11.12 -3.24
CA LEU A 196 -20.59 -12.44 -3.48
C LEU A 196 -20.12 -13.06 -2.16
N PRO A 197 -20.46 -14.33 -1.90
CA PRO A 197 -19.91 -15.05 -0.76
C PRO A 197 -18.41 -15.31 -0.99
N HIS A 198 -17.70 -15.57 0.10
CA HIS A 198 -16.32 -16.04 0.04
C HIS A 198 -16.08 -17.18 1.04
N THR A 199 -15.07 -18.01 0.77
CA THR A 199 -14.73 -19.21 1.56
C THR A 199 -14.43 -18.96 3.04
N GLN A 200 -14.34 -17.70 3.47
CA GLN A 200 -14.04 -17.29 4.84
C GLN A 200 -15.22 -16.65 5.57
N ASP A 201 -16.45 -16.74 5.04
CA ASP A 201 -17.66 -16.14 5.63
C ASP A 201 -17.97 -16.68 7.05
N ASP A 202 -17.68 -17.96 7.29
CA ASP A 202 -17.88 -18.61 8.58
C ASP A 202 -16.77 -18.30 9.60
N LEU A 203 -15.68 -17.65 9.18
CA LEU A 203 -14.62 -17.23 10.08
C LEU A 203 -14.97 -15.91 10.77
N PRO A 204 -14.57 -15.71 12.05
CA PRO A 204 -14.61 -14.40 12.67
C PRO A 204 -13.87 -13.36 11.81
N PRO A 205 -14.38 -12.12 11.65
CA PRO A 205 -13.74 -11.10 10.81
C PRO A 205 -12.25 -10.88 11.09
N SER A 206 -11.84 -10.96 12.36
CA SER A 206 -10.46 -10.80 12.81
C SER A 206 -9.49 -11.91 12.34
N SER A 207 -10.03 -13.04 11.91
CA SER A 207 -9.29 -14.22 11.45
C SER A 207 -9.27 -14.35 9.92
N ARG A 208 -9.93 -13.43 9.19
CA ARG A 208 -9.97 -13.44 7.74
C ARG A 208 -8.67 -12.90 7.13
N THR A 209 -8.28 -13.47 6.00
CA THR A 209 -7.10 -13.07 5.24
C THR A 209 -7.40 -13.00 3.74
N THR A 210 -6.58 -12.26 3.02
CA THR A 210 -6.54 -12.32 1.55
C THR A 210 -5.09 -12.30 1.11
N ALA A 211 -4.79 -12.90 -0.04
CA ALA A 211 -3.45 -12.92 -0.57
C ALA A 211 -3.41 -12.89 -2.09
N ASP A 212 -2.26 -12.45 -2.59
CA ASP A 212 -1.92 -12.41 -4.00
C ASP A 212 -0.43 -12.59 -4.21
N TRP A 213 -0.07 -13.18 -5.34
CA TRP A 213 1.29 -13.13 -5.84
C TRP A 213 1.46 -11.90 -6.72
N ILE A 214 2.56 -11.19 -6.53
CA ILE A 214 2.78 -9.92 -7.20
C ILE A 214 4.26 -9.69 -7.48
N ARG A 215 4.55 -9.07 -8.63
CA ARG A 215 5.88 -8.60 -9.02
C ARG A 215 5.80 -7.35 -9.87
N SER A 216 6.89 -6.62 -9.99
CA SER A 216 7.02 -5.50 -10.92
C SER A 216 6.87 -5.97 -12.36
N LYS A 217 6.14 -5.21 -13.20
CA LYS A 217 6.11 -5.44 -14.65
C LYS A 217 7.37 -4.94 -15.35
N GLU A 218 7.90 -3.83 -14.88
CA GLU A 218 9.19 -3.32 -15.31
C GLU A 218 10.32 -4.07 -14.61
N VAL A 219 11.41 -4.36 -15.33
CA VAL A 219 12.64 -4.83 -14.72
C VAL A 219 13.33 -3.65 -14.05
N LEU A 220 13.40 -3.66 -12.72
CA LEU A 220 14.05 -2.62 -11.93
C LEU A 220 15.54 -2.98 -11.76
N PRO A 221 16.49 -2.09 -12.10
CA PRO A 221 17.91 -2.42 -12.08
C PRO A 221 18.64 -2.01 -10.79
N LYS A 222 18.06 -1.12 -9.97
CA LYS A 222 18.74 -0.52 -8.81
C LYS A 222 18.05 -0.91 -7.51
N PRO A 223 18.80 -1.27 -6.44
CA PRO A 223 18.23 -1.62 -5.13
C PRO A 223 17.22 -0.59 -4.60
N ILE A 224 17.50 0.71 -4.77
CA ILE A 224 16.58 1.78 -4.37
C ILE A 224 15.23 1.72 -5.07
N ASP A 225 15.19 1.29 -6.34
CA ASP A 225 13.94 1.17 -7.09
C ASP A 225 13.12 -0.04 -6.60
N HIS A 226 13.77 -1.13 -6.19
CA HIS A 226 13.05 -2.27 -5.59
C HIS A 226 12.40 -1.89 -4.26
N ILE A 227 13.15 -1.24 -3.34
CA ILE A 227 12.57 -0.87 -2.04
C ILE A 227 11.49 0.21 -2.19
N THR A 228 11.65 1.14 -3.14
CA THR A 228 10.63 2.14 -3.46
C THR A 228 9.36 1.47 -3.98
N ALA A 229 9.49 0.54 -4.93
CA ALA A 229 8.36 -0.19 -5.50
C ALA A 229 7.69 -1.12 -4.47
N LEU A 230 8.44 -1.77 -3.59
CA LEU A 230 7.85 -2.54 -2.48
C LEU A 230 7.08 -1.63 -1.53
N THR A 231 7.66 -0.49 -1.16
CA THR A 231 7.01 0.49 -0.26
C THR A 231 5.71 1.01 -0.87
N PHE A 232 5.70 1.31 -2.17
CA PHE A 232 4.48 1.69 -2.89
C PHE A 232 3.43 0.58 -2.86
N LEU A 233 3.84 -0.67 -3.11
CA LEU A 233 2.95 -1.82 -3.24
C LEU A 233 2.31 -2.23 -1.90
N ILE A 234 3.08 -2.26 -0.82
CA ILE A 234 2.65 -2.89 0.43
C ILE A 234 1.50 -2.12 1.13
N ASP A 235 1.36 -0.82 0.90
CA ASP A 235 0.25 0.01 1.41
C ASP A 235 -1.10 -0.26 0.71
N THR A 236 -1.10 -1.07 -0.37
CA THR A 236 -2.31 -1.28 -1.15
C THR A 236 -3.34 -2.05 -0.32
N ALA A 237 -4.55 -1.53 -0.32
CA ALA A 237 -5.76 -2.13 0.25
C ALA A 237 -5.87 -2.21 1.78
N ILE A 238 -4.78 -2.08 2.56
CA ILE A 238 -4.81 -2.28 4.02
C ILE A 238 -5.96 -1.51 4.69
N ALA A 239 -6.12 -0.23 4.36
CA ALA A 239 -7.15 0.63 4.96
C ALA A 239 -8.59 0.16 4.75
N PHE A 240 -8.89 -0.51 3.63
CA PHE A 240 -10.26 -0.92 3.30
C PHE A 240 -10.52 -2.42 3.45
N LEU A 241 -9.55 -3.22 3.90
CA LEU A 241 -9.73 -4.64 4.20
C LEU A 241 -10.98 -4.94 5.06
N PRO A 242 -11.30 -4.17 6.13
CA PRO A 242 -12.52 -4.43 6.90
C PRO A 242 -13.80 -4.33 6.08
N LEU A 243 -13.81 -3.51 5.02
CA LEU A 243 -14.97 -3.41 4.13
C LEU A 243 -15.08 -4.65 3.25
N SER A 244 -14.01 -4.93 2.51
CA SER A 244 -13.96 -6.04 1.56
C SER A 244 -14.15 -7.40 2.22
N PHE A 245 -13.73 -7.57 3.47
CA PHE A 245 -13.89 -8.81 4.21
C PHE A 245 -15.30 -8.99 4.76
N ASN A 246 -16.15 -7.95 4.83
CA ASN A 246 -17.41 -8.00 5.57
C ASN A 246 -18.61 -7.55 4.72
N HIS A 247 -18.59 -7.84 3.42
CA HIS A 247 -19.67 -7.49 2.48
C HIS A 247 -20.04 -6.00 2.51
N ARG A 248 -19.03 -5.13 2.59
CA ARG A 248 -19.17 -3.67 2.54
C ARG A 248 -18.26 -3.08 1.47
N TRP A 249 -18.63 -1.90 1.02
CA TRP A 249 -17.80 -1.13 0.08
C TRP A 249 -17.72 0.35 0.46
N PHE A 250 -17.04 1.16 -0.35
CA PHE A 250 -16.85 2.59 -0.09
C PHE A 250 -18.17 3.38 0.01
N ASP A 251 -19.27 2.85 -0.51
CA ASP A 251 -20.62 3.45 -0.40
C ASP A 251 -21.29 3.20 0.97
N ASP A 252 -20.76 2.28 1.78
CA ASP A 252 -21.28 1.95 3.12
C ASP A 252 -20.67 2.81 4.24
N VAL A 253 -19.63 3.59 3.96
CA VAL A 253 -18.88 4.38 4.95
C VAL A 253 -18.80 5.85 4.59
N SER A 254 -18.68 6.73 5.60
CA SER A 254 -18.48 8.16 5.34
C SER A 254 -17.02 8.51 5.08
N ALA A 255 -16.09 7.72 5.61
CA ALA A 255 -14.66 7.91 5.36
C ALA A 255 -13.89 6.61 5.66
N VAL A 256 -12.93 6.30 4.80
CA VAL A 256 -11.92 5.27 5.01
C VAL A 256 -10.61 5.75 4.42
N SER A 257 -9.57 5.79 5.24
CA SER A 257 -8.26 6.34 4.85
C SER A 257 -7.22 5.99 5.89
N SER A 258 -5.96 5.88 5.48
CA SER A 258 -4.81 5.61 6.36
C SER A 258 -4.53 6.78 7.31
N LEU A 259 -4.20 6.47 8.56
CA LEU A 259 -3.76 7.44 9.58
C LEU A 259 -2.26 7.37 9.82
N ASP A 260 -1.75 6.15 9.97
CA ASP A 260 -0.33 5.88 10.18
C ASP A 260 0.11 4.66 9.38
N PHE A 261 1.41 4.39 9.43
CA PHE A 261 1.97 3.13 8.97
C PHE A 261 3.28 2.84 9.69
N SER A 262 3.63 1.56 9.77
CA SER A 262 4.92 1.08 10.25
C SER A 262 5.39 -0.07 9.36
N LEU A 263 6.35 0.24 8.48
CA LEU A 263 7.02 -0.69 7.57
C LEU A 263 8.29 -1.25 8.23
N ARG A 264 8.49 -2.56 8.08
CA ARG A 264 9.72 -3.28 8.44
C ARG A 264 10.21 -4.08 7.26
N ILE A 265 11.52 -4.05 7.03
CA ILE A 265 12.20 -4.79 5.98
C ILE A 265 13.17 -5.75 6.67
N PHE A 266 13.10 -7.02 6.32
CA PHE A 266 13.87 -8.09 6.95
C PHE A 266 15.03 -8.58 6.07
N ALA A 267 15.09 -8.13 4.81
CA ALA A 267 16.13 -8.48 3.86
C ALA A 267 17.01 -7.26 3.55
N ASN A 268 18.32 -7.49 3.42
CA ASN A 268 19.26 -6.44 2.97
C ASN A 268 18.91 -5.98 1.55
N GLU A 269 18.47 -6.91 0.72
CA GLU A 269 18.05 -6.67 -0.65
C GLU A 269 16.67 -7.29 -0.86
N VAL A 270 15.75 -6.47 -1.36
CA VAL A 270 14.42 -6.89 -1.78
C VAL A 270 14.45 -7.00 -3.30
N ASP A 271 14.00 -8.13 -3.85
CA ASP A 271 13.80 -8.27 -5.29
C ASP A 271 12.31 -8.29 -5.65
N VAL A 272 11.77 -7.13 -6.03
CA VAL A 272 10.41 -7.03 -6.59
C VAL A 272 10.29 -7.45 -8.06
N ASN A 273 11.38 -7.78 -8.76
CA ASN A 273 11.29 -8.36 -10.11
C ASN A 273 10.87 -9.84 -10.03
N GLY A 274 11.29 -10.52 -8.97
CA GLY A 274 10.80 -11.85 -8.57
C GLY A 274 9.37 -11.82 -8.02
N TRP A 275 8.77 -13.00 -7.92
CA TRP A 275 7.43 -13.16 -7.35
C TRP A 275 7.45 -13.01 -5.83
N LEU A 276 6.56 -12.17 -5.32
CA LEU A 276 6.34 -11.95 -3.90
C LEU A 276 4.93 -12.42 -3.54
N LEU A 277 4.79 -13.25 -2.51
CA LEU A 277 3.49 -13.54 -1.92
C LEU A 277 3.19 -12.42 -0.93
N ARG A 278 2.05 -11.76 -1.09
CA ARG A 278 1.52 -10.78 -0.14
C ARG A 278 0.28 -11.36 0.54
N GLU A 279 0.27 -11.38 1.87
CA GLU A 279 -0.92 -11.69 2.67
C GLU A 279 -1.36 -10.44 3.43
N LEU A 280 -2.66 -10.16 3.44
CA LEU A 280 -3.26 -9.05 4.16
C LEU A 280 -4.31 -9.54 5.15
N ARG A 281 -4.41 -8.85 6.29
CA ARG A 281 -5.41 -9.11 7.33
C ARG A 281 -5.86 -7.83 8.04
N ALA A 282 -7.05 -7.87 8.65
CA ALA A 282 -7.60 -6.77 9.44
C ALA A 282 -8.12 -7.30 10.79
N PRO A 283 -7.24 -7.49 11.78
CA PRO A 283 -7.63 -8.17 13.02
C PRO A 283 -8.52 -7.33 13.95
N VAL A 284 -8.52 -6.00 13.80
CA VAL A 284 -9.29 -5.09 14.69
C VAL A 284 -10.00 -4.01 13.89
N ALA A 285 -11.27 -3.79 14.20
CA ALA A 285 -12.04 -2.63 13.75
C ALA A 285 -13.05 -2.24 14.85
N ASP A 286 -12.93 -1.01 15.37
CA ASP A 286 -13.87 -0.43 16.34
C ASP A 286 -13.65 1.10 16.44
N GLN A 287 -14.57 1.81 17.09
CA GLN A 287 -14.48 3.24 17.41
C GLN A 287 -14.18 4.13 16.18
N GLY A 288 -14.72 3.76 15.03
CA GLY A 288 -14.54 4.48 13.78
C GLY A 288 -13.14 4.34 13.17
N ARG A 289 -12.42 3.26 13.52
CA ARG A 289 -11.06 2.95 13.04
C ARG A 289 -10.88 1.46 12.78
N SER A 290 -9.81 1.12 12.07
CA SER A 290 -9.33 -0.26 11.91
C SER A 290 -7.82 -0.34 12.00
N PHE A 291 -7.33 -1.51 12.37
CA PHE A 291 -5.91 -1.88 12.28
C PHE A 291 -5.79 -3.02 11.27
N GLY A 292 -4.87 -2.86 10.34
CA GLY A 292 -4.59 -3.85 9.30
C GLY A 292 -3.10 -4.08 9.13
N GLU A 293 -2.78 -5.23 8.56
CA GLU A 293 -1.41 -5.69 8.35
C GLU A 293 -1.26 -6.27 6.94
N ALA A 294 -0.09 -6.08 6.36
CA ALA A 294 0.38 -6.76 5.16
C ALA A 294 1.73 -7.42 5.43
N TRP A 295 1.90 -8.66 5.01
CA TRP A 295 3.14 -9.41 5.08
C TRP A 295 3.57 -9.86 3.70
N ILE A 296 4.88 -9.87 3.46
CA ILE A 296 5.48 -10.19 2.17
C ILE A 296 6.50 -11.30 2.35
N TRP A 297 6.40 -12.33 1.52
CA TRP A 297 7.38 -13.40 1.39
C TRP A 297 7.93 -13.45 -0.02
N ASN A 298 9.19 -13.83 -0.17
CA ASN A 298 9.75 -14.18 -1.47
C ASN A 298 9.26 -15.57 -1.94
N GLU A 299 9.64 -15.97 -3.15
CA GLU A 299 9.21 -17.25 -3.74
C GLU A 299 9.70 -18.48 -2.93
N GLU A 300 10.81 -18.34 -2.20
CA GLU A 300 11.32 -19.37 -1.28
C GLU A 300 10.57 -19.44 0.07
N GLY A 301 9.59 -18.56 0.31
CA GLY A 301 8.80 -18.53 1.54
C GLY A 301 9.49 -17.85 2.72
N LYS A 302 10.54 -17.07 2.50
CA LYS A 302 11.19 -16.24 3.52
C LYS A 302 10.46 -14.89 3.61
N ALA A 303 10.11 -14.46 4.83
CA ALA A 303 9.51 -13.14 5.03
C ALA A 303 10.54 -12.05 4.71
N VAL A 304 10.18 -11.11 3.84
CA VAL A 304 11.07 -10.01 3.41
C VAL A 304 10.60 -8.65 3.92
N ALA A 305 9.31 -8.48 4.17
CA ALA A 305 8.78 -7.24 4.74
C ALA A 305 7.43 -7.44 5.42
N CYS A 306 7.07 -6.50 6.30
CA CYS A 306 5.69 -6.33 6.75
C CYS A 306 5.35 -4.85 6.95
N MET A 307 4.07 -4.53 6.90
CA MET A 307 3.54 -3.22 7.23
C MET A 307 2.31 -3.39 8.12
N SER A 308 2.22 -2.58 9.17
CA SER A 308 0.97 -2.34 9.88
C SER A 308 0.49 -0.91 9.63
N GLN A 309 -0.83 -0.71 9.74
CA GLN A 309 -1.46 0.58 9.52
C GLN A 309 -2.74 0.68 10.36
N GLN A 310 -2.88 1.79 11.07
CA GLN A 310 -4.15 2.26 11.60
C GLN A 310 -4.86 3.12 10.55
N SER A 311 -6.16 2.91 10.37
CA SER A 311 -6.98 3.65 9.41
C SER A 311 -8.25 4.19 10.05
N ILE A 312 -8.76 5.28 9.50
CA ILE A 312 -10.13 5.74 9.72
C ILE A 312 -11.07 4.72 9.07
N LEU A 313 -12.16 4.39 9.77
CA LEU A 313 -13.27 3.57 9.27
C LEU A 313 -14.58 4.13 9.83
N ARG A 314 -15.04 5.27 9.30
CA ARG A 314 -16.19 6.00 9.85
C ARG A 314 -17.50 5.49 9.26
N PRO A 315 -18.48 5.10 10.10
CA PRO A 315 -19.80 4.72 9.61
C PRO A 315 -20.53 5.94 9.02
N THR A 316 -21.40 5.69 8.05
CA THR A 316 -22.35 6.72 7.59
C THR A 316 -23.21 7.19 8.76
N LYS A 317 -23.44 8.50 8.90
CA LYS A 317 -24.34 9.03 9.92
C LYS A 317 -25.74 8.49 9.64
N LYS A 318 -26.33 7.72 10.57
CA LYS A 318 -27.77 7.42 10.52
C LYS A 318 -28.52 8.75 10.52
N LYS A 319 -29.37 9.01 9.51
CA LYS A 319 -30.38 10.07 9.62
C LYS A 319 -31.16 9.77 10.90
N ALA A 320 -31.13 10.69 11.87
CA ALA A 320 -31.95 10.55 13.06
C ALA A 320 -33.40 10.35 12.56
N LYS A 321 -34.01 9.22 12.87
CA LYS A 321 -35.45 9.08 12.71
C LYS A 321 -36.04 10.22 13.55
N GLY A 322 -36.66 11.19 12.88
CA GLY A 322 -37.36 12.27 13.56
C GLY A 322 -38.24 11.64 14.63
N LYS A 323 -38.13 12.13 15.87
CA LYS A 323 -39.10 11.79 16.90
C LYS A 323 -40.46 12.25 16.36
N LEU A 324 -41.30 11.29 15.97
CA LEU A 324 -42.75 11.48 15.90
C LEU A 324 -43.26 11.64 17.34
#